data_AF-A0A9R1T5T4-F1
#
_entry.id   AF-A0A9R1T5T4-F1
#
_cell.length_a   1.000
_cell.length_b   1.000
_cell.length_c   1.000
_cell.angle_alpha   90.00
_cell.angle_beta   90.00
_cell.angle_gamma   90.00
#
_symmetry.space_group_name_H-M   'P 1'
#
loop_
_entity.id
_entity.type
_entity.pdbx_description
1 polymer ?
#
loop_
_entity_poly.entity_id
_entity_poly.type
_entity_poly.pdbx_seq_one_letter_code
_entity_poly.pdbx_strand_id
1 'polypeptide(L)'
;MLKFGVLLGVFLVFSQASAEFCYNDVEGACSTRPTTSDGALLANCNAKYGSFEALQADLQAYANAHIETSFEFLLMSTHFGNYEANREGFKALYRKLSDENWNRAIDVIKFITKRGGRMNFNQLPRFKRNTNDRVLELNELNSLAKALDTEKQLADEALRIHSQAQHHTKMDASVAHYIEEKFIEDQADTVRNLAGHTNDLKNLLGDRDASVSVYLFDEYLKSIL
;
A
#
# COMPACT_ATOMS: atom_id res chain seq x y z
N MET A 1 55.77 -7.02 39.03
CA MET A 1 55.72 -8.03 37.92
C MET A 1 54.41 -8.79 38.16
N LEU A 2 53.37 -8.77 37.33
CA LEU A 2 53.29 -8.91 35.87
C LEU A 2 51.94 -8.29 35.42
N LYS A 3 51.94 -7.55 34.31
CA LYS A 3 50.72 -7.03 33.64
C LYS A 3 50.14 -8.15 32.76
N PHE A 4 48.84 -8.44 32.84
CA PHE A 4 48.14 -9.23 31.82
C PHE A 4 47.33 -8.30 30.94
N GLY A 5 47.75 -8.20 29.67
CA GLY A 5 47.16 -7.36 28.65
C GLY A 5 45.92 -8.01 28.02
N VAL A 6 44.89 -7.18 27.86
CA VAL A 6 43.69 -7.43 27.06
C VAL A 6 44.04 -7.24 25.58
N LEU A 7 43.72 -8.22 24.75
CA LEU A 7 43.74 -8.10 23.28
C LEU A 7 42.41 -8.63 22.74
N LEU A 8 41.39 -7.77 22.75
CA LEU A 8 40.18 -7.97 21.95
C LEU A 8 40.53 -7.64 20.49
N GLY A 9 40.73 -8.68 19.68
CA GLY A 9 40.83 -8.55 18.23
C GLY A 9 39.46 -8.25 17.63
N VAL A 10 39.22 -7.01 17.25
CA VAL A 10 38.05 -6.63 16.45
C VAL A 10 38.31 -7.08 15.01
N PHE A 11 37.74 -8.22 14.63
CA PHE A 11 37.64 -8.63 13.23
C PHE A 11 36.57 -7.77 12.55
N LEU A 12 37.01 -6.70 11.87
CA LEU A 12 36.20 -5.99 10.89
C LEU A 12 36.08 -6.89 9.65
N VAL A 13 35.00 -7.65 9.57
CA VAL A 13 34.60 -8.34 8.33
C VAL A 13 34.08 -7.26 7.38
N PHE A 14 34.95 -6.74 6.53
CA PHE A 14 34.52 -6.01 5.34
C PHE A 14 33.90 -7.04 4.39
N SER A 15 32.57 -7.13 4.36
CA SER A 15 31.86 -7.78 3.28
C SER A 15 32.07 -6.93 2.02
N GLN A 16 33.05 -7.29 1.19
CA GLN A 16 33.11 -6.81 -0.18
C GLN A 16 31.90 -7.37 -0.92
N ALA A 17 30.80 -6.62 -0.94
CA ALA A 17 29.82 -6.76 -2.00
C ALA A 17 30.53 -6.27 -3.28
N SER A 18 31.05 -7.19 -4.08
CA SER A 18 31.53 -6.86 -5.42
C SER A 18 30.35 -6.22 -6.15
N ALA A 19 30.47 -4.94 -6.51
CA ALA A 19 29.52 -4.33 -7.41
C ALA A 19 29.64 -5.07 -8.75
N GLU A 20 28.68 -5.94 -9.04
CA GLU A 20 28.61 -6.64 -10.31
C GLU A 20 27.90 -5.72 -11.32
N PHE A 21 28.60 -5.34 -12.39
CA PHE A 21 28.14 -4.35 -13.35
C PHE A 21 27.65 -5.02 -14.64
N CYS A 22 26.51 -4.57 -15.16
CA CYS A 22 26.01 -5.00 -16.48
C CYS A 22 27.06 -4.86 -17.59
N TYR A 23 27.88 -3.81 -17.57
CA TYR A 23 28.95 -3.61 -18.56
C TYR A 23 29.93 -4.79 -18.61
N ASN A 24 30.34 -5.29 -17.43
CA ASN A 24 31.26 -6.43 -17.33
C ASN A 24 30.60 -7.72 -17.80
N ASP A 25 29.32 -7.91 -17.48
CA ASP A 25 28.55 -9.06 -17.99
C ASP A 25 28.49 -9.06 -19.52
N VAL A 26 28.26 -7.88 -20.14
CA VAL A 26 28.23 -7.71 -21.59
C VAL A 26 29.62 -7.95 -22.19
N GLU A 27 30.67 -7.40 -21.61
CA GLU A 27 32.04 -7.63 -22.07
C GLU A 27 32.39 -9.12 -22.04
N GLY A 28 32.10 -9.82 -20.93
CA GLY A 28 32.33 -11.25 -20.80
C GLY A 28 31.53 -12.08 -21.81
N ALA A 29 30.24 -11.78 -21.96
CA ALA A 29 29.32 -12.48 -22.86
C ALA A 29 29.63 -12.26 -24.35
N CYS A 30 30.05 -11.05 -24.72
CA CYS A 30 30.26 -10.64 -26.10
C CYS A 30 31.74 -10.63 -26.52
N SER A 31 32.67 -11.01 -25.62
CA SER A 31 34.08 -11.14 -25.94
C SER A 31 34.35 -12.25 -26.96
N THR A 32 35.49 -12.14 -27.65
CA THR A 32 35.96 -13.16 -28.62
C THR A 32 36.29 -14.51 -27.97
N ARG A 33 36.36 -14.56 -26.64
CA ARG A 33 36.51 -15.78 -25.83
C ARG A 33 35.50 -15.74 -24.68
N PRO A 34 34.24 -16.14 -24.91
CA PRO A 34 33.20 -16.07 -23.89
C PRO A 34 33.63 -16.81 -22.63
N THR A 35 33.72 -16.11 -21.51
CA THR A 35 33.85 -16.74 -20.21
C THR A 35 32.47 -17.20 -19.78
N THR A 36 32.19 -18.49 -19.90
CA THR A 36 30.98 -19.09 -19.31
C THR A 36 31.17 -19.09 -17.80
N SER A 37 30.73 -18.04 -17.11
CA SER A 37 30.38 -18.19 -15.71
C SER A 37 29.14 -19.08 -15.65
N ASP A 38 29.05 -19.99 -14.68
CA ASP A 38 27.89 -20.89 -14.46
C ASP A 38 26.58 -20.13 -14.10
N GLY A 39 26.55 -18.80 -14.26
CA GLY A 39 25.44 -17.92 -13.97
C GLY A 39 24.56 -17.60 -15.18
N ALA A 40 23.44 -16.94 -14.92
CA ALA A 40 22.56 -16.45 -15.99
C ALA A 40 23.28 -15.39 -16.84
N LEU A 41 23.18 -15.52 -18.17
CA LEU A 41 23.71 -14.55 -19.12
C LEU A 41 23.14 -13.15 -18.82
N LEU A 42 24.01 -12.15 -18.64
CA LEU A 42 23.64 -10.75 -18.34
C LEU A 42 22.84 -10.56 -17.03
N ALA A 43 23.16 -11.33 -15.99
CA ALA A 43 22.45 -11.28 -14.70
C ALA A 43 22.33 -9.87 -14.09
N ASN A 44 23.35 -9.03 -14.27
CA ASN A 44 23.43 -7.69 -13.69
C ASN A 44 22.81 -6.60 -14.58
N CYS A 45 22.34 -6.94 -15.77
CA CYS A 45 21.63 -6.05 -16.67
C CYS A 45 20.13 -5.95 -16.30
N ASN A 46 19.85 -5.37 -15.14
CA ASN A 46 18.50 -5.20 -14.61
C ASN A 46 18.31 -3.80 -13.98
N ALA A 47 17.08 -3.47 -13.60
CA ALA A 47 16.73 -2.17 -13.02
C ALA A 47 16.81 -2.11 -11.49
N LYS A 48 17.42 -3.12 -10.84
CA LYS A 48 17.57 -3.16 -9.39
C LYS A 48 18.71 -2.25 -8.96
N TYR A 49 18.44 -1.37 -8.00
CA TYR A 49 19.43 -0.51 -7.35
C TYR A 49 18.92 -0.10 -5.97
N GLY A 50 19.83 0.33 -5.10
CA GLY A 50 19.52 0.65 -3.70
C GLY A 50 19.11 -0.59 -2.91
N SER A 51 18.39 -0.38 -1.81
CA SER A 51 17.91 -1.46 -0.93
C SER A 51 16.49 -1.92 -1.25
N PHE A 52 15.99 -1.66 -2.46
CA PHE A 52 14.61 -1.97 -2.89
C PHE A 52 14.19 -3.43 -2.65
N GLU A 53 15.10 -4.39 -2.86
CA GLU A 53 14.80 -5.82 -2.67
C GLU A 53 14.31 -6.13 -1.24
N ALA A 54 14.81 -5.40 -0.24
CA ALA A 54 14.41 -5.56 1.16
C ALA A 54 13.01 -4.97 1.48
N LEU A 55 12.46 -4.17 0.56
CA LEU A 55 11.14 -3.51 0.67
C LEU A 55 10.11 -4.08 -0.31
N GLN A 56 10.54 -4.88 -1.29
CA GLN A 56 9.66 -5.41 -2.34
C GLN A 56 8.44 -6.15 -1.78
N ALA A 57 8.64 -7.01 -0.77
CA ALA A 57 7.55 -7.78 -0.17
C ALA A 57 6.52 -6.89 0.54
N ASP A 58 6.96 -5.75 1.10
CA ASP A 58 6.07 -4.79 1.74
C ASP A 58 5.23 -4.04 0.71
N LEU A 59 5.83 -3.62 -0.41
CA LEU A 59 5.10 -3.00 -1.52
C LEU A 59 4.13 -3.98 -2.21
N GLN A 60 4.51 -5.25 -2.36
CA GLN A 60 3.61 -6.30 -2.87
C GLN A 60 2.39 -6.48 -1.95
N ALA A 61 2.61 -6.54 -0.64
CA ALA A 61 1.55 -6.63 0.35
C ALA A 61 0.62 -5.41 0.27
N TYR A 62 1.18 -4.21 0.05
CA TYR A 62 0.43 -2.96 -0.08
C TYR A 62 -0.37 -2.86 -1.37
N ALA A 63 0.17 -3.34 -2.49
CA ALA A 63 -0.61 -3.45 -3.73
C ALA A 63 -1.81 -4.40 -3.54
N ASN A 64 -1.60 -5.56 -2.92
CA ASN A 64 -2.67 -6.51 -2.65
C ASN A 64 -3.69 -5.94 -1.65
N ALA A 65 -3.26 -5.14 -0.66
CA ALA A 65 -4.14 -4.40 0.24
C ALA A 65 -5.14 -3.55 -0.53
N HIS A 66 -4.65 -2.70 -1.44
CA HIS A 66 -5.49 -1.84 -2.26
C HIS A 66 -6.41 -2.62 -3.21
N ILE A 67 -5.96 -3.75 -3.76
CA ILE A 67 -6.83 -4.61 -4.59
C ILE A 67 -8.00 -5.12 -3.76
N GLU A 68 -7.74 -5.67 -2.58
CA GLU A 68 -8.78 -6.22 -1.71
C GLU A 68 -9.75 -5.13 -1.25
N THR A 69 -9.24 -3.98 -0.81
CA THR A 69 -10.06 -2.83 -0.43
C THR A 69 -10.90 -2.32 -1.60
N SER A 70 -10.35 -2.31 -2.82
CA SER A 70 -11.10 -1.95 -4.02
C SER A 70 -12.31 -2.86 -4.22
N PHE A 71 -12.13 -4.18 -4.08
CA PHE A 71 -13.24 -5.13 -4.16
C PHE A 71 -14.24 -4.97 -3.01
N GLU A 72 -13.77 -4.70 -1.79
CA GLU A 72 -14.65 -4.42 -0.64
C GLU A 72 -15.57 -3.23 -0.90
N PHE A 73 -15.02 -2.11 -1.35
CA PHE A 73 -15.82 -0.93 -1.69
C PHE A 73 -16.70 -1.14 -2.92
N LEU A 74 -16.28 -1.97 -3.89
CA LEU A 74 -17.14 -2.32 -5.02
C LEU A 74 -18.41 -3.06 -4.55
N LEU A 75 -18.25 -3.99 -3.61
CA LEU A 75 -19.36 -4.74 -3.03
C LEU A 75 -20.26 -3.84 -2.19
N MET A 76 -19.70 -2.92 -1.40
CA MET A 76 -20.47 -1.91 -0.67
C MET A 76 -21.25 -0.99 -1.62
N SER A 77 -20.63 -0.54 -2.72
CA SER A 77 -21.31 0.26 -3.75
C SER A 77 -22.50 -0.50 -4.35
N THR A 78 -22.33 -1.80 -4.63
CA THR A 78 -23.38 -2.66 -5.16
C THR A 78 -24.52 -2.86 -4.16
N HIS A 79 -24.21 -3.01 -2.88
CA HIS A 79 -25.21 -3.09 -1.82
C HIS A 79 -26.08 -1.82 -1.78
N PHE A 80 -25.47 -0.63 -1.73
CA PHE A 80 -26.23 0.62 -1.70
C PHE A 80 -26.98 0.93 -3.01
N GLY A 81 -26.53 0.37 -4.13
CA GLY A 81 -27.19 0.49 -5.43
C GLY A 81 -28.32 -0.52 -5.70
N ASN A 82 -28.68 -1.37 -4.74
CA ASN A 82 -29.81 -2.28 -4.90
C ASN A 82 -31.16 -1.55 -4.71
N TYR A 83 -32.27 -2.19 -5.09
CA TYR A 83 -33.60 -1.55 -5.04
C TYR A 83 -34.16 -1.35 -3.62
N GLU A 84 -33.63 -2.06 -2.62
CA GLU A 84 -34.08 -1.98 -1.22
C GLU A 84 -33.40 -0.83 -0.48
N ALA A 85 -32.07 -0.75 -0.57
CA ALA A 85 -31.28 0.34 0.00
C ALA A 85 -31.45 1.63 -0.80
N ASN A 86 -31.30 1.56 -2.14
CA ASN A 86 -31.46 2.65 -3.10
C ASN A 86 -30.84 3.98 -2.63
N ARG A 87 -29.56 3.94 -2.24
CA ARG A 87 -28.75 5.07 -1.78
C ARG A 87 -27.71 5.45 -2.84
N GLU A 88 -28.10 6.30 -3.77
CA GLU A 88 -27.26 6.61 -4.93
C GLU A 88 -26.01 7.42 -4.54
N GLY A 89 -26.07 8.24 -3.49
CA GLY A 89 -24.91 8.96 -2.95
C GLY A 89 -23.89 8.03 -2.30
N PHE A 90 -24.33 7.10 -1.44
CA PHE A 90 -23.45 6.08 -0.86
C PHE A 90 -22.86 5.15 -1.92
N LYS A 91 -23.68 4.73 -2.89
CA LYS A 91 -23.23 3.94 -4.04
C LYS A 91 -22.10 4.67 -4.79
N ALA A 92 -22.28 5.96 -5.09
CA ALA A 92 -21.28 6.78 -5.76
C ALA A 92 -20.00 6.92 -4.91
N LEU A 93 -20.13 7.11 -3.59
CA LEU A 93 -19.00 7.23 -2.66
C LEU A 93 -18.12 5.99 -2.72
N TYR A 94 -18.72 4.82 -2.53
CA TYR A 94 -17.96 3.58 -2.54
C TYR A 94 -17.47 3.18 -3.93
N ARG A 95 -18.18 3.58 -4.98
CA ARG A 95 -17.68 3.39 -6.35
C ARG A 95 -16.40 4.19 -6.57
N LYS A 96 -16.37 5.45 -6.17
CA LYS A 96 -15.18 6.32 -6.24
C LYS A 96 -14.02 5.71 -5.44
N LEU A 97 -14.24 5.33 -4.19
CA LEU A 97 -13.20 4.72 -3.34
C LEU A 97 -12.68 3.40 -3.93
N SER A 98 -13.56 2.59 -4.53
CA SER A 98 -13.17 1.35 -5.22
C SER A 98 -12.23 1.63 -6.40
N ASP A 99 -12.59 2.59 -7.25
CA ASP A 99 -11.82 2.96 -8.44
C ASP A 99 -10.48 3.62 -8.06
N GLU A 100 -10.45 4.46 -7.03
CA GLU A 100 -9.22 5.06 -6.49
C GLU A 100 -8.26 3.99 -5.95
N ASN A 101 -8.76 3.04 -5.15
CA ASN A 101 -7.95 1.95 -4.62
C ASN A 101 -7.44 1.02 -5.73
N TRP A 102 -8.24 0.76 -6.77
CA TRP A 102 -7.79 0.02 -7.95
C TRP A 102 -6.61 0.73 -8.65
N ASN A 103 -6.73 2.03 -8.85
CA ASN A 103 -5.68 2.85 -9.46
C ASN A 103 -4.41 2.90 -8.60
N ARG A 104 -4.55 3.02 -7.27
CA ARG A 104 -3.44 2.94 -6.31
C ARG A 104 -2.71 1.60 -6.41
N ALA A 105 -3.44 0.49 -6.46
CA ALA A 105 -2.83 -0.83 -6.64
C ALA A 105 -2.01 -0.93 -7.95
N ILE A 106 -2.59 -0.44 -9.06
CA ILE A 106 -1.89 -0.39 -10.36
C ILE A 106 -0.60 0.43 -10.26
N ASP A 107 -0.64 1.58 -9.59
CA ASP A 107 0.53 2.45 -9.43
C ASP A 107 1.65 1.76 -8.65
N VAL A 108 1.32 1.09 -7.54
CA VAL A 108 2.30 0.30 -6.77
C VAL A 108 2.91 -0.83 -7.62
N ILE A 109 2.10 -1.55 -8.40
CA ILE A 109 2.60 -2.62 -9.28
C ILE A 109 3.57 -2.05 -10.33
N LYS A 110 3.24 -0.91 -10.92
CA LYS A 110 4.13 -0.20 -11.87
C LYS A 110 5.42 0.24 -11.18
N PHE A 111 5.34 0.77 -9.96
CA PHE A 111 6.52 1.17 -9.21
C PHE A 111 7.43 -0.02 -8.88
N ILE A 112 6.86 -1.16 -8.45
CA ILE A 112 7.61 -2.39 -8.18
C ILE A 112 8.40 -2.84 -9.42
N THR A 113 7.72 -2.92 -10.56
CA THR A 113 8.33 -3.37 -11.82
C THR A 113 9.34 -2.36 -12.38
N LYS A 114 9.08 -1.05 -12.20
CA LYS A 114 10.02 0.05 -12.54
C LYS A 114 11.34 -0.06 -11.77
N ARG A 115 11.32 -0.57 -10.53
CA ARG A 115 12.50 -0.78 -9.68
C ARG A 115 13.20 -2.14 -9.89
N GLY A 116 12.83 -2.87 -10.95
CA GLY A 116 13.39 -4.20 -11.25
C GLY A 116 12.83 -5.32 -10.36
N GLY A 117 11.77 -5.03 -9.61
CA GLY A 117 11.04 -6.01 -8.83
C GLY A 117 10.03 -6.81 -9.65
N ARG A 118 9.44 -7.82 -9.00
CA ARG A 118 8.36 -8.63 -9.58
C ARG A 118 7.16 -8.54 -8.66
N MET A 119 5.94 -8.47 -9.20
CA MET A 119 4.74 -8.51 -8.39
C MET A 119 4.43 -9.95 -7.95
N ASN A 120 4.01 -10.13 -6.69
CA ASN A 120 3.52 -11.40 -6.16
C ASN A 120 2.11 -11.20 -5.57
N PHE A 121 1.08 -11.67 -6.27
CA PHE A 121 -0.31 -11.55 -5.82
C PHE A 121 -0.66 -12.51 -4.67
N ASN A 122 0.22 -13.45 -4.31
CA ASN A 122 0.05 -14.31 -3.14
C ASN A 122 0.61 -13.67 -1.85
N GLN A 123 1.26 -12.51 -1.95
CA GLN A 123 1.77 -11.80 -0.78
C GLN A 123 0.59 -11.24 0.02
N LEU A 124 0.39 -11.73 1.24
CA LEU A 124 -0.74 -11.29 2.05
C LEU A 124 -0.56 -9.83 2.52
N PRO A 125 -1.64 -9.02 2.52
CA PRO A 125 -1.64 -7.71 3.15
C PRO A 125 -1.31 -7.80 4.64
N ARG A 126 -0.78 -6.71 5.20
CA ARG A 126 -0.25 -6.64 6.56
C ARG A 126 -1.16 -5.98 7.59
N PHE A 127 -2.42 -5.70 7.26
CA PHE A 127 -3.40 -5.15 8.21
C PHE A 127 -4.29 -6.24 8.82
N LYS A 128 -4.83 -5.97 10.01
CA LYS A 128 -5.66 -6.91 10.76
C LYS A 128 -7.09 -6.89 10.21
N ARG A 129 -7.54 -8.00 9.64
CA ARG A 129 -8.96 -8.22 9.37
C ARG A 129 -9.68 -8.65 10.63
N ASN A 130 -10.79 -8.01 10.95
CA ASN A 130 -11.68 -8.47 12.00
C ASN A 130 -12.53 -9.65 11.47
N THR A 131 -12.86 -10.62 12.32
CA THR A 131 -13.61 -11.82 11.88
C THR A 131 -15.01 -11.51 11.35
N ASN A 132 -15.55 -10.34 11.69
CA ASN A 132 -16.85 -9.84 11.24
C ASN A 132 -16.78 -9.04 9.91
N ASP A 133 -15.58 -8.84 9.32
CA ASP A 133 -15.40 -8.02 8.11
C ASP A 133 -16.04 -8.59 6.84
N ARG A 134 -16.62 -9.79 6.90
CA ARG A 134 -17.25 -10.43 5.74
C ARG A 134 -18.66 -9.92 5.44
N VAL A 135 -19.32 -9.28 6.40
CA VAL A 135 -20.66 -8.72 6.19
C VAL A 135 -20.51 -7.32 5.62
N LEU A 136 -20.86 -7.16 4.34
CA LEU A 136 -20.85 -5.87 3.63
C LEU A 136 -22.25 -5.29 3.41
N GLU A 137 -23.28 -6.01 3.84
CA GLU A 137 -24.66 -5.53 3.94
C GLU A 137 -24.80 -4.69 5.23
N LEU A 138 -24.27 -3.47 5.18
CA LEU A 138 -24.18 -2.57 6.31
C LEU A 138 -25.15 -1.41 6.14
N ASN A 139 -25.71 -0.94 7.26
CA ASN A 139 -26.38 0.35 7.27
C ASN A 139 -25.38 1.50 7.04
N GLU A 140 -25.90 2.68 6.74
CA GLU A 140 -25.17 3.86 6.30
C GLU A 140 -24.08 4.33 7.28
N LEU A 141 -24.34 4.25 8.60
CA LEU A 141 -23.34 4.66 9.59
C LEU A 141 -22.26 3.59 9.78
N ASN A 142 -22.64 2.31 9.80
CA ASN A 142 -21.69 1.20 9.93
C ASN A 142 -20.79 1.12 8.69
N SER A 143 -21.32 1.40 7.50
CA SER A 143 -20.54 1.40 6.26
C SER A 143 -19.49 2.52 6.24
N LEU A 144 -19.81 3.72 6.73
CA LEU A 144 -18.84 4.82 6.88
C LEU A 144 -17.77 4.50 7.91
N ALA A 145 -18.15 3.93 9.06
CA ALA A 145 -17.21 3.53 10.09
C ALA A 145 -16.22 2.46 9.57
N LYS A 146 -16.72 1.45 8.86
CA LYS A 146 -15.87 0.43 8.23
C LYS A 146 -14.92 1.04 7.20
N ALA A 147 -15.41 1.90 6.31
CA ALA A 147 -14.57 2.56 5.32
C ALA A 147 -13.48 3.43 5.95
N LEU A 148 -13.82 4.17 7.00
CA LEU A 148 -12.87 4.99 7.76
C LEU A 148 -11.77 4.14 8.39
N ASP A 149 -12.11 3.01 8.99
CA ASP A 149 -11.12 2.11 9.60
C ASP A 149 -10.25 1.43 8.54
N THR A 150 -10.83 1.00 7.41
CA THR A 150 -10.08 0.41 6.28
C THR A 150 -9.06 1.41 5.71
N GLU A 151 -9.45 2.66 5.45
CA GLU A 151 -8.51 3.67 4.91
C GLU A 151 -7.44 4.07 5.93
N LYS A 152 -7.77 4.13 7.24
CA LYS A 152 -6.74 4.31 8.28
C LYS A 152 -5.71 3.18 8.29
N GLN A 153 -6.14 1.94 8.09
CA GLN A 153 -5.21 0.81 8.01
C GLN A 153 -4.26 0.92 6.80
N LEU A 154 -4.76 1.41 5.66
CA LEU A 154 -3.94 1.69 4.47
C LEU A 154 -2.96 2.84 4.71
N ALA A 155 -3.40 3.90 5.41
CA ALA A 155 -2.54 5.02 5.81
C ALA A 155 -1.43 4.58 6.76
N ASP A 156 -1.75 3.80 7.79
CA ASP A 156 -0.79 3.26 8.76
C ASP A 156 0.23 2.34 8.07
N GLU A 157 -0.20 1.53 7.10
CA GLU A 157 0.70 0.67 6.32
C GLU A 157 1.65 1.48 5.43
N ALA A 158 1.18 2.57 4.81
CA ALA A 158 2.06 3.51 4.10
C ALA A 158 3.12 4.10 5.03
N LEU A 159 2.73 4.59 6.22
CA LEU A 159 3.67 5.12 7.21
C LEU A 159 4.68 4.07 7.67
N ARG A 160 4.25 2.81 7.82
CA ARG A 160 5.14 1.69 8.16
C ARG A 160 6.16 1.44 7.04
N ILE A 161 5.74 1.41 5.78
CA ILE A 161 6.64 1.21 4.62
C ILE A 161 7.64 2.36 4.53
N HIS A 162 7.16 3.60 4.68
CA HIS A 162 7.99 4.79 4.71
C HIS A 162 9.06 4.72 5.80
N SER A 163 8.68 4.38 7.03
CA SER A 163 9.61 4.18 8.14
C SER A 163 10.64 3.08 7.85
N GLN A 164 10.23 1.96 7.26
CA GLN A 164 11.15 0.90 6.86
C GLN A 164 12.14 1.37 5.79
N ALA A 165 11.70 2.19 4.83
CA ALA A 165 12.54 2.75 3.79
C ALA A 165 13.57 3.78 4.29
N GLN A 166 13.41 4.28 5.53
CA GLN A 166 14.39 5.14 6.19
C GLN A 166 15.33 4.37 7.13
N HIS A 167 15.03 3.11 7.44
CA HIS A 167 15.85 2.31 8.34
C HIS A 167 17.21 1.97 7.71
N HIS A 168 18.30 2.01 8.48
CA HIS A 168 19.68 1.92 7.96
C HIS A 168 19.98 0.68 7.10
N THR A 169 19.26 -0.43 7.31
CA THR A 169 19.47 -1.72 6.62
C THR A 169 18.59 -1.87 5.38
N LYS A 170 17.62 -0.97 5.20
CA LYS A 170 16.65 -0.98 4.09
C LYS A 170 16.53 0.40 3.45
N MET A 171 17.53 1.26 3.65
CA MET A 171 17.45 2.67 3.28
C MET A 171 17.27 2.82 1.77
N ASP A 172 16.14 3.37 1.36
CA ASP A 172 15.80 3.63 -0.04
C ASP A 172 14.98 4.91 -0.16
N ALA A 173 15.67 6.02 -0.40
CA ALA A 173 15.06 7.35 -0.49
C ALA A 173 14.03 7.45 -1.62
N SER A 174 14.18 6.65 -2.69
CA SER A 174 13.22 6.61 -3.79
C SER A 174 11.90 5.95 -3.37
N VAL A 175 11.94 4.88 -2.57
CA VAL A 175 10.72 4.29 -1.97
C VAL A 175 10.09 5.25 -0.96
N ALA A 176 10.89 5.85 -0.07
CA ALA A 176 10.35 6.80 0.91
C ALA A 176 9.62 7.97 0.24
N HIS A 177 10.26 8.61 -0.75
CA HIS A 177 9.66 9.71 -1.49
C HIS A 177 8.42 9.30 -2.29
N TYR A 178 8.44 8.12 -2.92
CA TYR A 178 7.27 7.59 -3.62
C TYR A 178 6.06 7.43 -2.69
N ILE A 179 6.27 6.92 -1.47
CA ILE A 179 5.19 6.78 -0.49
C ILE A 179 4.66 8.14 -0.04
N GLU A 180 5.55 9.11 0.22
CA GLU A 180 5.17 10.48 0.58
C GLU A 180 4.29 11.12 -0.50
N GLU A 181 4.76 11.12 -1.75
CA GLU A 181 4.12 11.83 -2.86
C GLU A 181 2.80 11.18 -3.30
N LYS A 182 2.72 9.85 -3.29
CA LYS A 182 1.59 9.11 -3.89
C LYS A 182 0.53 8.66 -2.91
N PHE A 183 0.82 8.62 -1.60
CA PHE A 183 -0.09 7.99 -0.65
C PHE A 183 -0.33 8.80 0.61
N ILE A 184 0.68 9.42 1.23
CA ILE A 184 0.53 9.97 2.58
C ILE A 184 -0.49 11.12 2.62
N GLU A 185 -0.40 12.09 1.69
CA GLU A 185 -1.31 13.24 1.65
C GLU A 185 -2.73 12.81 1.24
N ASP A 186 -2.86 12.08 0.13
CA ASP A 186 -4.13 11.54 -0.37
C ASP A 186 -4.88 10.69 0.68
N GLN A 187 -4.16 9.89 1.47
CA GLN A 187 -4.73 9.12 2.57
C GLN A 187 -5.25 10.02 3.70
N ALA A 188 -4.51 11.07 4.06
CA ALA A 188 -4.95 12.01 5.09
C ALA A 188 -6.26 12.70 4.69
N ASP A 189 -6.40 13.11 3.44
CA ASP A 189 -7.62 13.71 2.90
C ASP A 189 -8.79 12.73 2.90
N THR A 190 -8.55 11.49 2.45
CA THR A 190 -9.57 10.43 2.42
C THR A 190 -10.09 10.12 3.82
N VAL A 191 -9.18 9.92 4.78
CA VAL A 191 -9.50 9.67 6.19
C VAL A 191 -10.26 10.86 6.80
N ARG A 192 -9.85 12.10 6.50
CA ARG A 192 -10.52 13.31 6.98
C ARG A 192 -11.95 13.42 6.45
N ASN A 193 -12.16 13.13 5.16
CA ASN A 193 -13.48 13.18 4.53
C ASN A 193 -14.44 12.14 5.14
N LEU A 194 -14.00 10.88 5.24
CA LEU A 194 -14.79 9.80 5.85
C LEU A 194 -15.10 10.06 7.33
N ALA A 195 -14.15 10.62 8.08
CA ALA A 195 -14.37 11.02 9.47
C ALA A 195 -15.40 12.15 9.59
N GLY A 196 -15.41 13.10 8.64
CA GLY A 196 -16.44 14.14 8.53
C GLY A 196 -17.81 13.52 8.30
N HIS A 197 -17.96 12.71 7.24
CA HIS A 197 -19.20 12.02 6.92
C HIS A 197 -19.74 11.18 8.07
N THR A 198 -18.88 10.45 8.77
CA THR A 198 -19.27 9.64 9.93
C THR A 198 -19.81 10.50 11.06
N ASN A 199 -19.16 11.63 11.37
CA ASN A 199 -19.60 12.55 12.42
C ASN A 199 -20.91 13.25 12.05
N ASP A 200 -21.04 13.71 10.81
CA ASP A 200 -22.25 14.39 10.32
C ASP A 200 -23.45 13.45 10.40
N LEU A 201 -23.33 12.24 9.85
CA LEU A 201 -24.41 11.26 9.89
C LEU A 201 -24.75 10.82 11.33
N LYS A 202 -23.74 10.59 12.17
CA LYS A 202 -23.95 10.29 13.61
C LYS A 202 -24.78 11.36 14.30
N ASN A 203 -24.47 12.64 14.05
CA ASN A 203 -25.19 13.75 14.66
C ASN A 203 -26.62 13.86 14.13
N LEU A 204 -26.81 13.70 12.82
CA LEU A 204 -28.12 13.72 12.17
C LEU A 204 -29.04 12.57 12.63
N LEU A 205 -28.47 11.42 12.99
CA LEU A 205 -29.20 10.27 13.55
C LEU A 205 -29.62 10.47 15.01
N GLY A 206 -29.09 11.48 15.70
CA GLY A 206 -29.48 11.83 17.07
C GLY A 206 -30.78 12.63 17.17
N ASP A 207 -31.34 13.08 16.04
CA ASP A 207 -32.58 13.85 15.97
C ASP A 207 -33.82 12.95 15.84
N ARG A 208 -35.03 13.53 15.96
CA ARG A 208 -36.31 12.80 15.95
C ARG A 208 -36.61 12.10 14.62
N ASP A 209 -36.08 12.60 13.50
CA ASP A 209 -36.40 12.15 12.13
C ASP A 209 -35.20 11.49 11.42
N ALA A 210 -34.62 10.46 12.05
CA ALA A 210 -33.43 9.76 11.57
C ALA A 210 -33.52 9.25 10.11
N SER A 211 -34.69 8.83 9.64
CA SER A 211 -34.87 8.33 8.27
C SER A 211 -34.77 9.43 7.21
N VAL A 212 -35.32 10.62 7.48
CA VAL A 212 -35.24 11.79 6.61
C VAL A 212 -33.81 12.32 6.59
N SER A 213 -33.15 12.37 7.75
CA SER A 213 -31.74 12.70 7.90
C SER A 213 -30.83 11.87 6.99
N VAL A 214 -31.01 10.55 6.97
CA VAL A 214 -30.22 9.66 6.11
C VAL A 214 -30.48 9.92 4.62
N TYR A 215 -31.75 10.14 4.25
CA TYR A 215 -32.09 10.49 2.86
C TYR A 215 -31.45 11.79 2.40
N LEU A 216 -31.54 12.85 3.21
CA LEU A 216 -30.90 14.14 2.90
C LEU A 216 -29.37 14.04 2.84
N PHE A 217 -28.78 13.21 3.71
CA PHE A 217 -27.35 12.96 3.68
C PHE A 217 -26.92 12.22 2.40
N ASP A 218 -27.71 11.26 1.92
CA ASP A 218 -27.45 10.58 0.64
C ASP A 218 -27.53 11.55 -0.55
N GLU A 219 -28.53 12.44 -0.59
CA GLU A 219 -28.62 13.49 -1.62
C GLU A 219 -27.43 14.47 -1.55
N TYR A 220 -26.96 14.79 -0.34
CA TYR A 220 -25.74 15.58 -0.16
C TYR A 220 -24.52 14.86 -0.75
N LEU A 221 -24.29 13.58 -0.41
CA LEU A 221 -23.18 12.80 -0.97
C LEU A 221 -23.21 12.79 -2.50
N LYS A 222 -24.39 12.59 -3.09
CA LYS A 222 -24.60 12.60 -4.54
C LYS A 222 -24.24 13.93 -5.19
N SER A 223 -24.33 15.05 -4.46
CA SER A 223 -24.02 16.39 -4.99
C SER A 223 -22.53 16.74 -5.02
N ILE A 224 -21.71 16.04 -4.23
CA ILE A 224 -20.27 16.35 -4.05
C ILE A 224 -19.33 15.32 -4.68
N LEU A 225 -19.87 14.24 -5.27
CA LEU A 225 -19.13 13.13 -5.88
C LEU A 225 -19.34 13.09 -7.39
#